data_AF-A0A923SN64-F1
#
_entry.id   AF-A0A923SN64-F1
#
_cell.length_a   1.000
_cell.length_b   1.000
_cell.length_c   1.000
_cell.angle_alpha   90.00
_cell.angle_beta   90.00
_cell.angle_gamma   90.00
#
_symmetry.space_group_name_H-M   'P 1'
#
loop_
_entity.id
_entity.type
_entity.pdbx_description
1 polymer ?
#
loop_
_entity_poly.entity_id
_entity_poly.type
_entity_poly.pdbx_seq_one_letter_code
_entity_poly.pdbx_strand_id
1 'polypeptide(L)'
;MKNVLSAVLLYLGLSVLVISCSEAEPEPNCIAAEVIEADCGSGWYILKLEEKQSSDILPGGSYVGQLQGGYVTTDNLPQAYRQPGLKLRLALEINGEYSPLCVTVAIMYQAVKVKNVCVSSSAD
;
A
#
# COMPACT_ATOMS: atom_id res chain seq x y z
N MET A 1 22.79 43.03 20.30
CA MET A 1 21.68 42.24 20.89
C MET A 1 20.57 41.87 19.89
N LYS A 2 20.32 42.66 18.82
CA LYS A 2 19.33 42.34 17.76
C LYS A 2 19.52 40.99 17.05
N ASN A 3 20.76 40.59 16.79
CA ASN A 3 21.05 39.36 16.04
C ASN A 3 20.79 38.07 16.85
N VAL A 4 20.90 38.14 18.18
CA VAL A 4 20.64 36.99 19.06
C VAL A 4 19.14 36.70 19.12
N LEU A 5 18.31 37.74 19.19
CA LEU A 5 16.85 37.59 19.21
C LEU A 5 16.32 37.01 17.88
N SER A 6 16.91 37.42 16.75
CA SER A 6 16.58 36.88 15.43
C SER A 6 16.92 35.39 15.33
N ALA A 7 18.09 34.98 15.82
CA ALA A 7 18.48 33.56 15.82
C ALA A 7 17.51 32.72 16.67
N VAL A 8 17.10 33.19 17.85
CA VAL A 8 16.16 32.47 18.72
C VAL A 8 14.81 32.27 18.05
N LEU A 9 14.25 33.30 17.42
CA LEU A 9 12.97 33.21 16.70
C LEU A 9 13.04 32.23 15.51
N LEU A 10 14.17 32.20 14.82
CA LEU A 10 14.39 31.31 13.67
C LEU A 10 14.48 29.84 14.12
N TYR A 11 15.18 29.56 15.21
CA TYR A 11 15.21 28.22 15.81
C TYR A 11 13.85 27.79 16.36
N LEU A 12 13.07 28.72 16.93
CA LEU A 12 11.72 28.45 17.40
C LEU A 12 10.79 28.09 16.23
N GLY A 13 10.87 28.82 15.12
CA GLY A 13 10.15 28.51 13.88
C GLY A 13 10.50 27.14 13.31
N LEU A 14 11.79 26.77 13.30
CA LEU A 14 12.22 25.44 12.86
C LEU A 14 11.69 24.32 13.76
N SER A 15 11.67 24.52 15.09
CA SER A 15 11.16 23.50 16.00
C SER A 15 9.66 23.21 15.81
N VAL A 16 8.86 24.23 15.49
CA VAL A 16 7.43 24.07 15.20
C VAL A 16 7.21 23.28 13.91
N LEU A 17 8.02 23.54 12.86
CA LEU A 17 7.95 22.80 11.60
C LEU A 17 8.28 21.31 11.75
N VAL A 18 9.25 20.97 12.60
CA VAL A 18 9.62 19.56 12.86
C VAL A 18 8.50 18.81 13.59
N ILE A 19 7.79 19.46 14.51
CA ILE A 19 6.68 18.84 15.26
C ILE A 19 5.47 18.60 14.34
N SER A 20 5.16 19.55 13.44
CA SER A 20 4.07 19.40 12.47
C SER A 20 4.34 18.38 11.36
N CYS A 21 5.58 17.91 11.19
CA CYS A 21 5.94 16.87 10.23
C CYS A 21 5.99 15.47 10.88
N SER A 22 5.54 15.33 12.14
CA SER A 22 5.53 14.04 12.86
C SER A 22 4.22 13.26 12.74
N GLU A 23 3.31 13.67 11.83
CA GLU A 23 2.16 12.84 11.50
C GLU A 23 2.65 11.57 10.82
N ALA A 24 2.68 10.48 11.60
CA ALA A 24 2.90 9.15 11.10
C ALA A 24 1.91 8.89 9.96
N GLU A 25 2.42 8.49 8.79
CA GLU A 25 1.57 8.14 7.65
C GLU A 25 0.53 7.09 8.11
N PRO A 26 -0.74 7.24 7.73
CA PRO A 26 -1.76 6.29 8.13
C PRO A 26 -1.38 4.89 7.64
N GLU A 27 -1.36 3.91 8.55
CA GLU A 27 -1.00 2.55 8.19
C GLU A 27 -1.99 1.98 7.15
N PRO A 28 -1.49 1.27 6.12
CA PRO A 28 -2.35 0.66 5.10
C PRO A 28 -3.36 -0.33 5.71
N ASN A 29 -4.63 -0.15 5.37
CA ASN A 29 -5.69 -1.08 5.79
C ASN A 29 -5.48 -2.47 5.18
N CYS A 30 -5.74 -3.52 5.96
CA CYS A 30 -5.60 -4.91 5.53
C CYS A 30 -6.78 -5.33 4.64
N ILE A 31 -6.51 -5.53 3.36
CA ILE A 31 -7.48 -5.94 2.33
C ILE A 31 -7.36 -7.45 2.09
N ALA A 32 -8.49 -8.14 1.98
CA ALA A 32 -8.49 -9.54 1.58
C ALA A 32 -8.20 -9.66 0.08
N ALA A 33 -7.23 -10.50 -0.27
CA ALA A 33 -6.82 -10.73 -1.64
C ALA A 33 -6.53 -12.21 -1.88
N GLU A 34 -6.87 -12.68 -3.07
CA GLU A 34 -6.56 -14.02 -3.56
C GLU A 34 -5.41 -13.94 -4.58
N VAL A 35 -4.42 -14.82 -4.42
CA VAL A 35 -3.33 -14.96 -5.38
C VAL A 35 -3.86 -15.75 -6.57
N ILE A 36 -3.89 -15.16 -7.76
CA ILE A 36 -4.39 -15.85 -8.94
C ILE A 36 -3.25 -16.64 -9.59
N GLU A 37 -2.29 -15.96 -10.22
CA GLU A 37 -1.15 -16.59 -10.86
C GLU A 37 -0.08 -15.54 -11.21
N ALA A 38 1.14 -15.99 -11.54
CA ALA A 38 2.17 -15.16 -12.14
C ALA A 38 1.97 -15.07 -13.66
N ASP A 39 1.04 -14.22 -14.09
CA ASP A 39 0.67 -14.07 -15.52
C ASP A 39 1.17 -12.76 -16.17
N CYS A 40 1.79 -11.91 -15.36
CA CYS A 40 2.43 -10.69 -15.86
C CYS A 40 3.95 -10.91 -15.87
N GLY A 41 4.73 -10.06 -16.57
CA GLY A 41 6.17 -10.27 -16.83
C GLY A 41 6.97 -10.87 -15.67
N SER A 42 8.06 -11.59 -15.96
CA SER A 42 8.77 -12.44 -14.97
C SER A 42 8.92 -11.79 -13.58
N GLY A 43 8.42 -12.48 -12.55
CA GLY A 43 8.46 -12.02 -11.16
C GLY A 43 7.20 -11.29 -10.68
N TRP A 44 6.23 -11.02 -11.56
CA TRP A 44 4.98 -10.37 -11.20
C TRP A 44 3.84 -11.37 -10.93
N TYR A 45 3.01 -11.06 -9.94
CA TYR A 45 1.87 -11.83 -9.50
C TYR A 45 0.59 -11.01 -9.61
N ILE A 46 -0.50 -11.65 -10.03
CA ILE A 46 -1.84 -11.06 -10.02
C ILE A 46 -2.50 -11.36 -8.68
N LEU A 47 -3.00 -10.31 -8.03
CA LEU A 47 -3.85 -10.40 -6.85
C LEU A 47 -5.26 -9.96 -7.22
N LYS A 48 -6.24 -10.78 -6.85
CA LYS A 48 -7.66 -10.42 -6.91
C LYS A 48 -8.08 -9.88 -5.56
N LEU A 49 -8.39 -8.59 -5.49
CA LEU A 49 -8.92 -7.96 -4.31
C LEU A 49 -10.38 -8.38 -4.12
N GLU A 50 -10.70 -8.92 -2.94
CA GLU A 50 -12.10 -9.20 -2.59
C GLU A 50 -12.82 -7.88 -2.35
N GLU A 51 -14.02 -7.76 -2.90
CA GLU A 51 -14.86 -6.58 -2.76
C GLU A 51 -15.24 -6.39 -1.28
N LYS A 52 -14.76 -5.30 -0.69
CA LYS A 52 -15.07 -4.99 0.70
C LYS A 52 -16.52 -4.51 0.76
N GLN A 53 -17.40 -5.25 1.44
CA GLN A 53 -18.73 -4.73 1.78
C GLN A 53 -18.52 -3.43 2.56
N SER A 54 -19.03 -2.35 1.98
CA SER A 54 -18.82 -0.96 2.34
C SER A 54 -19.12 -0.66 3.81
N SER A 55 -18.13 -0.09 4.51
CA SER A 55 -18.38 0.85 5.63
C SER A 55 -17.19 1.76 5.95
N ASP A 56 -15.94 1.37 5.64
CA ASP A 56 -14.75 2.18 5.99
C ASP A 56 -14.00 2.64 4.74
N ILE A 57 -14.53 3.68 4.08
CA ILE A 57 -13.74 4.51 3.15
C ILE A 57 -12.88 5.43 4.03
N LEU A 58 -11.63 5.05 4.25
CA LEU A 58 -10.64 5.89 4.93
C LEU A 58 -10.23 7.06 4.02
N PRO A 59 -9.90 8.23 4.60
CA PRO A 59 -9.56 9.44 3.84
C PRO A 59 -8.25 9.29 3.06
N GLY A 60 -8.16 10.06 1.97
CA GLY A 60 -7.21 9.90 0.87
C GLY A 60 -5.73 9.82 1.23
N GLY A 61 -5.03 8.92 0.54
CA GLY A 61 -3.58 8.69 0.54
C GLY A 61 -3.20 7.66 -0.54
N SER A 62 -1.91 7.36 -0.73
CA SER A 62 -1.37 6.43 -1.75
C SER A 62 -1.70 4.94 -1.50
N TYR A 63 -2.72 4.66 -0.70
CA TYR A 63 -3.06 3.33 -0.21
C TYR A 63 -4.26 2.75 -0.94
N VAL A 64 -4.19 1.44 -1.19
CA VAL A 64 -5.15 0.68 -2.03
C VAL A 64 -6.52 0.51 -1.38
N GLY A 65 -6.72 1.02 -0.15
CA GLY A 65 -8.03 1.07 0.53
C GLY A 65 -9.12 1.81 -0.25
N GLN A 66 -8.79 2.46 -1.37
CA GLN A 66 -9.71 3.10 -2.30
C GLN A 66 -10.16 2.21 -3.47
N LEU A 67 -9.50 1.07 -3.72
CA LEU A 67 -9.91 0.15 -4.80
C LEU A 67 -11.10 -0.69 -4.32
N GLN A 68 -12.25 -0.54 -4.99
CA GLN A 68 -13.51 -1.24 -4.69
C GLN A 68 -13.49 -2.73 -5.07
N GLY A 69 -12.34 -3.40 -4.94
CA GLY A 69 -12.09 -4.72 -5.51
C GLY A 69 -11.40 -4.66 -6.89
N GLY A 70 -11.24 -5.82 -7.52
CA GLY A 70 -10.64 -5.94 -8.85
C GLY A 70 -9.30 -6.67 -8.86
N TYR A 71 -8.54 -6.51 -9.95
CA TYR A 71 -7.24 -7.17 -10.14
C TYR A 71 -6.11 -6.15 -10.08
N VAL A 72 -5.08 -6.47 -9.32
CA VAL A 72 -3.84 -5.68 -9.19
C VAL A 72 -2.64 -6.58 -9.42
N THR A 73 -1.49 -5.98 -9.72
CA THR A 73 -0.23 -6.72 -9.91
C THR A 73 0.81 -6.32 -8.88
N THR A 74 1.66 -7.26 -8.48
CA THR A 74 2.75 -7.00 -7.54
C THR A 74 3.98 -7.83 -7.88
N ASP A 75 5.18 -7.27 -7.69
CA ASP A 75 6.48 -7.91 -7.90
C ASP A 75 7.15 -8.34 -6.58
N ASN A 76 6.62 -7.90 -5.44
CA ASN A 76 7.26 -8.09 -4.13
C ASN A 76 6.48 -9.03 -3.20
N LEU A 77 5.63 -9.90 -3.75
CA LEU A 77 4.92 -10.91 -2.96
C LEU A 77 5.92 -11.89 -2.30
N PRO A 78 5.89 -12.08 -0.96
CA PRO A 78 6.85 -12.95 -0.28
C PRO A 78 6.70 -14.40 -0.71
N GLN A 79 7.82 -15.15 -0.74
CA GLN A 79 7.85 -16.50 -1.32
C GLN A 79 6.86 -17.48 -0.69
N ALA A 80 6.65 -17.38 0.62
CA ALA A 80 5.69 -18.21 1.36
C ALA A 80 4.24 -18.07 0.87
N TYR A 81 3.92 -16.98 0.18
CA TYR A 81 2.57 -16.59 -0.18
C TYR A 81 2.30 -16.63 -1.69
N ARG A 82 3.22 -17.19 -2.49
CA ARG A 82 3.11 -17.22 -3.97
C ARG A 82 2.27 -18.38 -4.51
N GLN A 83 1.55 -19.08 -3.65
CA GLN A 83 0.73 -20.22 -4.06
C GLN A 83 -0.57 -19.72 -4.72
N PRO A 84 -0.88 -20.13 -5.95
CA PRO A 84 -2.17 -19.86 -6.59
C PRO A 84 -3.34 -20.32 -5.72
N GLY A 85 -4.43 -19.54 -5.71
CA GLY A 85 -5.63 -19.75 -4.91
C GLY A 85 -5.50 -19.39 -3.42
N LEU A 86 -4.32 -18.96 -2.97
CA LEU A 86 -4.11 -18.59 -1.57
C LEU A 86 -4.80 -17.26 -1.26
N LYS A 87 -5.68 -17.27 -0.24
CA LYS A 87 -6.36 -16.09 0.27
C LYS A 87 -5.61 -15.53 1.47
N LEU A 88 -5.29 -14.24 1.41
CA LEU A 88 -4.48 -13.55 2.42
C LEU A 88 -5.07 -12.18 2.69
N ARG A 89 -4.72 -11.61 3.85
CA ARG A 89 -4.98 -10.21 4.14
C ARG A 89 -3.68 -9.44 3.96
N LEU A 90 -3.69 -8.46 3.06
CA LEU A 90 -2.50 -7.72 2.66
C LEU A 90 -2.71 -6.23 2.89
N ALA A 91 -1.69 -5.59 3.42
CA ALA A 91 -1.54 -4.14 3.40
C ALA A 91 -0.85 -3.75 2.10
N LEU A 92 -1.55 -2.99 1.26
CA LEU A 92 -1.12 -2.68 -0.11
C LEU A 92 -0.96 -1.17 -0.31
N GLU A 93 0.10 -0.80 -0.99
CA GLU A 93 0.40 0.57 -1.40
C GLU A 93 0.47 0.64 -2.94
N ILE A 94 0.01 1.74 -3.53
CA ILE A 94 0.07 1.94 -4.98
C ILE A 94 1.56 2.06 -5.39
N ASN A 95 1.98 1.27 -6.38
CA ASN A 95 3.29 1.43 -6.98
C ASN A 95 3.22 2.50 -8.08
N GLY A 96 3.77 3.69 -7.81
CA GLY A 96 3.76 4.82 -8.75
C GLY A 96 4.79 4.75 -9.88
N GLU A 97 5.61 3.70 -9.95
CA GLU A 97 6.71 3.61 -10.91
C GLU A 97 6.25 3.03 -12.27
N TYR A 98 5.84 1.75 -12.29
CA TYR A 98 5.41 1.07 -13.51
C TYR A 98 4.54 -0.17 -13.21
N SER A 99 3.75 -0.60 -14.21
CA SER A 99 2.96 -1.84 -14.16
C SER A 99 3.30 -2.74 -15.36
N PRO A 100 3.41 -4.07 -15.19
CA PRO A 100 3.68 -4.98 -16.30
C PRO A 100 2.45 -5.14 -17.19
N LEU A 101 2.68 -5.47 -18.46
CA LEU A 101 1.63 -6.03 -19.32
C LEU A 101 1.44 -7.50 -18.96
N CYS A 102 0.19 -7.91 -18.73
CA CYS A 102 -0.16 -9.33 -18.55
C CYS A 102 -0.48 -9.92 -19.92
N VAL A 103 0.37 -10.83 -20.38
CA VAL A 103 0.43 -11.22 -21.80
C VAL A 103 -0.80 -12.03 -22.21
N THR A 104 -1.31 -12.86 -21.31
CA THR A 104 -2.45 -13.76 -21.59
C THR A 104 -3.74 -12.99 -21.85
N VAL A 105 -3.93 -11.85 -21.16
CA VAL A 105 -5.14 -11.02 -21.27
C VAL A 105 -4.92 -9.69 -21.99
N ALA A 106 -3.67 -9.35 -22.34
CA ALA A 106 -3.27 -8.09 -22.95
C ALA A 106 -3.77 -6.84 -22.18
N ILE A 107 -3.81 -6.92 -20.84
CA ILE A 107 -4.25 -5.85 -19.94
C ILE A 107 -3.11 -5.46 -19.00
N MET A 108 -3.06 -4.17 -18.64
CA MET A 108 -2.21 -3.65 -17.56
C MET A 108 -3.07 -3.44 -16.32
N TYR A 109 -2.87 -4.25 -15.29
CA TYR A 109 -3.49 -4.04 -13.98
C TYR A 109 -2.66 -3.06 -13.16
N GLN A 110 -3.30 -2.35 -12.23
CA GLN A 110 -2.63 -1.43 -11.32
C GLN A 110 -1.54 -2.15 -10.54
N ALA A 111 -0.30 -1.64 -10.60
CA ALA A 111 0.78 -2.15 -9.77
C ALA A 111 0.67 -1.67 -8.33
N VAL A 112 0.94 -2.58 -7.40
CA VAL A 112 0.93 -2.37 -5.95
C VAL A 112 2.14 -3.03 -5.29
N LYS A 113 2.60 -2.45 -4.18
CA LYS A 113 3.62 -3.03 -3.30
C LYS A 113 2.93 -3.63 -2.06
N VAL A 114 3.25 -4.88 -1.75
CA VAL A 114 2.88 -5.51 -0.48
C VAL A 114 3.75 -4.91 0.61
N LYS A 115 3.15 -4.13 1.51
CA LYS A 115 3.85 -3.51 2.66
C LYS A 115 3.86 -4.44 3.86
N ASN A 116 2.76 -5.16 4.08
CA ASN A 116 2.65 -6.12 5.16
C ASN A 116 1.69 -7.26 4.80
N VAL A 117 1.92 -8.44 5.38
CA VAL A 117 0.99 -9.57 5.34
C VAL A 117 0.32 -9.64 6.70
N CYS A 118 -0.97 -9.29 6.73
CA CYS A 118 -1.73 -9.22 7.95
C CYS A 118 -2.10 -10.62 8.41
N VAL A 119 -1.61 -11.01 9.58
CA VAL A 119 -2.06 -12.23 10.24
C VAL A 119 -3.47 -11.96 10.75
N SER A 120 -4.45 -12.74 10.29
CA SER A 120 -5.72 -12.81 10.99
C SER A 120 -5.42 -13.36 12.39
N SER A 121 -5.40 -12.50 13.39
CA SER A 121 -5.58 -12.95 14.76
C SER A 121 -7.00 -13.52 14.81
N SER A 122 -7.13 -14.81 14.57
CA SER A 122 -8.28 -15.59 14.99
C SER A 122 -8.27 -15.53 16.52
N ALA A 123 -8.92 -14.51 17.06
CA ALA A 123 -9.48 -14.60 18.39
C ALA A 123 -10.79 -15.40 18.22
N ASP A 124 -10.70 -16.68 18.60
CA ASP A 124 -11.77 -17.62 18.99
C ASP A 124 -13.08 -17.67 18.17
#